data_AF-R0LEI2-F1
#
_entry.id   AF-R0LEI2-F1
#
_cell.length_a   1.000
_cell.length_b   1.000
_cell.length_c   1.000
_cell.angle_alpha   90.00
_cell.angle_beta   90.00
_cell.angle_gamma   90.00
#
_symmetry.space_group_name_H-M   'P 1'
#
loop_
_entity.id
_entity.type
_entity.pdbx_description
1 polymer ?
#
loop_
_entity_poly.entity_id
_entity_poly.type
_entity_poly.pdbx_seq_one_letter_code
_entity_poly.pdbx_strand_id
1 'polypeptide(L)'
;MKDSHLLAHHIRLLNGRIFQKLLSQDPEALYRSEQGKILAVLWNSETGCATATDIALATGLANNTLTTMIKKLEEQNLVAISPCGEDKRKKYLVLTELGQSQKEVG
;
A
#
# COMPACT_ATOMS: atom_id res chain seq x y z
N MET A 1 9.91 14.56 25.83
CA MET A 1 9.22 13.43 25.15
C MET A 1 7.98 13.84 24.36
N LYS A 2 7.13 14.80 24.80
CA LYS A 2 5.93 15.22 24.03
C LYS A 2 6.25 15.81 22.65
N ASP A 3 7.30 16.62 22.54
CA ASP A 3 7.61 17.35 21.29
C ASP A 3 8.12 16.43 20.17
N SER A 4 8.79 15.33 20.52
CA SER A 4 9.31 14.34 19.58
C SER A 4 8.18 13.62 18.83
N HIS A 5 7.07 13.31 19.50
CA HIS A 5 5.90 12.68 18.87
C HIS A 5 5.17 13.65 17.93
N LEU A 6 5.06 14.92 18.32
CA LEU A 6 4.46 15.97 17.50
C LEU A 6 5.28 16.20 16.21
N LEU A 7 6.61 16.24 16.34
CA LEU A 7 7.51 16.38 15.20
C LEU A 7 7.39 15.18 14.23
N ALA A 8 7.44 13.95 14.75
CA ALA A 8 7.29 12.75 13.92
C ALA A 8 5.93 12.69 13.20
N HIS A 9 4.87 13.18 13.85
CA HIS A 9 3.55 13.31 13.23
C HIS A 9 3.55 14.33 12.08
N HIS A 10 4.10 15.53 12.29
CA HIS A 10 4.18 16.54 11.24
C HIS A 10 5.05 16.10 10.06
N ILE A 11 6.17 15.43 10.31
CA ILE A 11 7.02 14.86 9.26
C ILE A 11 6.23 13.86 8.42
N ARG A 12 5.51 12.92 9.05
CA ARG A 12 4.66 11.96 8.31
C ARG A 12 3.61 12.65 7.44
N LEU A 13 2.93 13.66 7.97
CA LEU A 13 1.91 14.41 7.22
C LEU A 13 2.52 15.17 6.04
N LEU A 14 3.66 15.84 6.24
CA LEU A 14 4.34 16.57 5.18
C LEU A 14 4.87 15.63 4.10
N ASN A 15 5.51 14.52 4.49
CA ASN A 15 6.01 13.52 3.56
C ASN A 15 4.88 12.95 2.70
N GLY A 16 3.74 12.58 3.31
CA GLY A 16 2.58 12.08 2.56
C GLY A 16 2.01 13.09 1.55
N ARG A 17 2.00 14.38 1.90
CA ARG A 17 1.55 15.46 0.99
C ARG A 17 2.54 15.73 -0.13
N ILE A 18 3.84 15.79 0.18
CA ILE A 18 4.88 16.03 -0.81
C ILE A 18 4.93 14.86 -1.80
N PHE A 19 4.93 13.62 -1.30
CA PHE A 19 4.91 12.43 -2.14
C PHE A 19 3.66 12.41 -3.03
N GLN A 20 2.47 12.67 -2.47
CA GLN A 20 1.25 12.77 -3.29
C GLN A 20 1.33 13.86 -4.36
N LYS A 21 1.96 15.00 -4.06
CA LYS A 21 2.13 16.10 -5.02
C LYS A 21 3.06 15.69 -6.16
N LEU A 22 4.18 15.03 -5.86
CA LEU A 22 5.11 14.54 -6.87
C LEU A 22 4.49 13.42 -7.71
N LEU A 23 3.87 12.43 -7.06
CA LEU A 23 3.20 11.32 -7.74
C LEU A 23 2.11 11.81 -8.69
N SER A 24 1.36 12.86 -8.33
CA SER A 24 0.34 13.43 -9.21
C SER A 24 0.86 14.19 -10.43
N GLN A 25 2.17 14.40 -10.54
CA GLN A 25 2.79 14.99 -11.74
C GLN A 25 3.02 13.94 -12.83
N ASP A 26 3.05 12.66 -12.47
CA ASP A 26 3.15 11.57 -13.42
C ASP A 26 1.73 11.15 -13.87
N PRO A 27 1.38 11.30 -15.16
CA PRO A 27 0.07 10.91 -15.66
C PRO A 27 -0.17 9.38 -15.62
N GLU A 28 0.89 8.57 -15.56
CA GLU A 28 0.82 7.11 -15.51
C GLU A 28 0.63 6.58 -14.07
N ALA A 29 0.63 7.46 -13.06
CA ALA A 29 0.39 7.09 -11.67
C ALA A 29 -1.08 6.72 -11.44
N LEU A 30 -1.32 5.44 -11.14
CA LEU A 30 -2.65 4.87 -10.93
C LEU A 30 -3.03 4.74 -9.45
N TYR A 31 -2.12 5.07 -8.53
CA TYR A 31 -2.35 4.97 -7.09
C TYR A 31 -2.07 6.29 -6.37
N ARG A 32 -2.53 6.39 -5.11
CA ARG A 32 -2.26 7.51 -4.22
C ARG A 32 -1.19 7.17 -3.20
N SER A 33 -0.59 8.20 -2.59
CA SER A 33 0.52 8.07 -1.65
C SER A 33 0.32 7.00 -0.56
N GLU A 34 -0.84 6.95 0.07
CA GLU A 34 -1.13 5.93 1.09
C GLU A 34 -1.30 4.52 0.53
N GLN A 35 -1.88 4.38 -0.66
CA GLN A 35 -1.95 3.09 -1.34
C GLN A 35 -0.55 2.59 -1.71
N GLY A 36 0.37 3.51 -2.03
CA GLY A 36 1.78 3.23 -2.27
C GLY A 36 2.47 2.52 -1.11
N LYS A 37 2.03 2.71 0.14
CA LYS A 37 2.59 1.96 1.27
C LYS A 37 2.24 0.47 1.20
N ILE A 38 1.04 0.14 0.74
CA ILE A 38 0.61 -1.26 0.54
C ILE A 38 1.39 -1.87 -0.61
N LEU A 39 1.48 -1.15 -1.74
CA LEU A 39 2.24 -1.60 -2.90
C LEU A 39 3.72 -1.79 -2.58
N ALA A 40 4.33 -0.91 -1.79
CA ALA A 40 5.72 -1.04 -1.35
C ALA A 40 5.96 -2.30 -0.52
N VAL A 41 5.00 -2.73 0.33
CA VAL A 41 5.12 -4.01 1.04
C VAL A 41 5.11 -5.17 0.05
N LEU A 42 4.23 -5.14 -0.95
CA LEU A 42 4.13 -6.20 -1.95
C LEU A 42 5.35 -6.24 -2.88
N TRP A 43 5.84 -5.08 -3.34
CA TRP A 43 7.03 -4.97 -4.20
C TRP A 43 8.34 -5.42 -3.54
N ASN A 44 8.36 -5.45 -2.21
CA ASN A 44 9.48 -5.92 -1.40
C ASN A 44 9.27 -7.35 -0.89
N SER A 45 8.12 -7.97 -1.18
CA SER A 45 7.88 -9.39 -0.92
C SER A 45 8.53 -10.23 -2.02
N GLU A 46 9.22 -11.31 -1.65
CA GLU A 46 9.84 -12.25 -2.59
C GLU A 46 8.83 -12.87 -3.56
N THR A 47 7.59 -13.05 -3.11
CA THR A 47 6.51 -13.68 -3.87
C THR A 47 5.56 -12.68 -4.52
N GLY A 48 5.75 -11.37 -4.29
CA GLY A 48 4.81 -10.34 -4.74
C GLY A 48 3.44 -10.42 -4.05
N CYS A 49 3.33 -11.15 -2.95
CA CYS A 49 2.08 -11.32 -2.19
C CYS A 49 2.27 -11.15 -0.68
N ALA A 50 1.20 -10.75 0.01
CA ALA A 50 1.16 -10.60 1.47
C ALA A 50 -0.28 -10.72 1.99
N THR A 51 -0.46 -11.08 3.26
CA THR A 51 -1.79 -11.02 3.88
C THR A 51 -2.12 -9.59 4.34
N ALA A 52 -3.40 -9.29 4.53
CA ALA A 52 -3.82 -8.02 5.11
C ALA A 52 -3.20 -7.79 6.51
N THR A 53 -2.97 -8.86 7.27
CA THR A 53 -2.31 -8.77 8.58
C THR A 53 -0.85 -8.35 8.45
N ASP A 54 -0.11 -8.94 7.52
CA ASP A 54 1.30 -8.58 7.28
C ASP A 54 1.42 -7.12 6.83
N ILE A 55 0.52 -6.68 5.94
CA ILE A 55 0.48 -5.30 5.47
C ILE A 55 0.14 -4.34 6.61
N ALA A 56 -0.83 -4.66 7.47
CA ALA A 56 -1.17 -3.83 8.61
C ALA A 56 0.01 -3.67 9.58
N LEU A 57 0.72 -4.77 9.87
CA LEU A 57 1.91 -4.77 10.72
C LEU A 57 3.05 -3.94 10.12
N ALA A 58 3.31 -4.08 8.82
CA ALA A 58 4.41 -3.38 8.15
C ALA A 58 4.13 -1.87 7.96
N THR A 59 2.88 -1.50 7.69
CA THR A 59 2.51 -0.11 7.36
C THR A 59 2.03 0.70 8.57
N GLY A 60 1.59 0.04 9.64
CA GLY A 60 0.92 0.67 10.78
C GLY A 60 -0.46 1.28 10.44
N LEU A 61 -1.03 0.93 9.28
CA LEU A 61 -2.37 1.38 8.89
C LEU A 61 -3.44 0.71 9.75
N ALA A 62 -4.46 1.47 10.13
CA ALA A 62 -5.63 0.92 10.80
C ALA A 62 -6.40 -0.03 9.86
N ASN A 63 -6.94 -1.13 10.40
CA ASN A 63 -7.58 -2.19 9.60
C ASN A 63 -8.75 -1.70 8.71
N ASN A 64 -9.53 -0.74 9.19
CA ASN A 64 -10.63 -0.13 8.41
C ASN A 64 -10.11 0.65 7.19
N THR A 65 -9.00 1.33 7.36
CA THR A 65 -8.31 2.11 6.33
C THR A 65 -7.69 1.15 5.32
N LEU A 66 -6.99 0.13 5.80
CA LEU A 66 -6.39 -0.90 4.97
C LEU A 66 -7.44 -1.60 4.11
N THR A 67 -8.55 -2.06 4.69
CA THR A 67 -9.64 -2.73 3.95
C THR A 67 -10.17 -1.85 2.82
N THR A 68 -10.36 -0.55 3.09
CA THR A 68 -10.84 0.42 2.09
C THR A 68 -9.82 0.64 0.98
N MET A 69 -8.53 0.74 1.30
CA MET A 69 -7.46 0.94 0.32
C MET A 69 -7.22 -0.28 -0.54
N ILE A 70 -7.27 -1.48 0.05
CA ILE A 70 -7.19 -2.75 -0.66
C ILE A 70 -8.32 -2.84 -1.70
N LYS A 71 -9.56 -2.55 -1.30
CA LYS A 71 -10.69 -2.56 -2.22
C LYS A 71 -10.48 -1.62 -3.41
N LYS A 72 -9.98 -0.41 -3.16
CA LYS A 72 -9.66 0.55 -4.23
C LYS A 72 -8.53 0.06 -5.14
N LEU A 73 -7.47 -0.53 -4.58
CA LEU A 73 -6.38 -1.10 -5.37
C LEU A 73 -6.86 -2.26 -6.25
N GLU A 74 -7.79 -3.07 -5.75
CA GLU A 74 -8.44 -4.14 -6.52
C GLU A 74 -9.33 -3.58 -7.63
N GLU A 75 -10.15 -2.56 -7.34
CA GLU A 75 -10.95 -1.83 -8.35
C GLU A 75 -10.08 -1.17 -9.43
N GLN A 76 -8.88 -0.75 -9.08
CA GLN A 76 -7.88 -0.19 -10.01
C GLN A 76 -7.06 -1.26 -10.75
N ASN A 77 -7.34 -2.54 -10.52
CA ASN A 77 -6.61 -3.68 -11.09
C ASN A 77 -5.10 -3.68 -10.77
N LEU A 78 -4.70 -3.09 -9.64
CA LEU A 78 -3.30 -3.06 -9.18
C LEU A 78 -2.97 -4.26 -8.30
N VAL A 79 -3.98 -4.82 -7.63
CA VAL A 79 -3.86 -6.04 -6.83
C VAL A 79 -5.04 -6.97 -7.10
N ALA A 80 -4.84 -8.25 -6.88
CA ALA A 80 -5.89 -9.26 -6.86
C ALA A 80 -5.94 -9.95 -5.51
N ILE A 81 -7.13 -10.36 -5.09
CA ILE A 81 -7.32 -11.13 -3.86
C ILE A 81 -7.41 -12.62 -4.22
N SER A 82 -6.43 -13.41 -3.77
CA SER A 82 -6.40 -14.87 -3.96
C SER A 82 -6.59 -15.60 -2.63
N PRO A 83 -7.32 -16.73 -2.58
CA PRO A 83 -7.30 -17.59 -1.41
C PRO A 83 -5.89 -18.13 -1.15
N CYS A 84 -5.51 -18.28 0.12
CA CYS A 84 -4.32 -19.02 0.51
C CYS A 84 -4.54 -20.51 0.21
N GLY A 85 -3.54 -21.16 -0.42
CA GLY A 85 -3.63 -22.56 -0.81
C GLY A 85 -3.77 -23.51 0.37
N GLU A 86 -3.18 -23.17 1.52
CA GLU A 86 -3.21 -23.99 2.74
C GLU A 86 -4.40 -23.69 3.65
N ASP A 87 -4.81 -22.42 3.74
CA ASP A 87 -5.93 -21.97 4.56
C ASP A 87 -6.87 -21.09 3.74
N LYS A 88 -7.99 -21.65 3.26
CA LYS A 88 -8.99 -20.93 2.49
C LYS A 88 -9.65 -19.76 3.25
N ARG A 89 -9.47 -19.67 4.57
CA ARG A 89 -9.93 -18.53 5.39
C ARG A 89 -8.96 -17.34 5.31
N LYS A 90 -7.69 -17.59 4.96
CA LYS A 90 -6.70 -16.54 4.69
C LYS A 90 -6.74 -16.13 3.22
N LYS A 91 -6.65 -14.83 3.01
CA LYS A 91 -6.61 -14.22 1.68
C LYS A 91 -5.26 -13.52 1.51
N TYR A 92 -4.64 -13.74 0.37
CA TYR A 92 -3.48 -12.99 -0.07
C TYR A 92 -3.91 -11.84 -0.95
N LEU A 93 -3.27 -10.70 -0.74
CA LEU A 93 -3.13 -9.69 -1.78
C LEU A 93 -1.95 -10.07 -2.65
N VAL A 94 -2.16 -10.08 -3.96
CA VAL A 94 -1.18 -10.43 -4.97
C VAL A 94 -1.08 -9.26 -5.95
N LEU A 95 0.13 -8.86 -6.32
CA LEU A 95 0.31 -7.85 -7.37
C LEU A 95 -0.17 -8.39 -8.72
N THR A 96 -0.86 -7.53 -9.47
CA THR A 96 -1.08 -7.76 -10.90
C THR A 96 0.15 -7.29 -11.69
N GLU A 97 0.21 -7.60 -12.98
CA GLU A 97 1.24 -7.04 -13.87
C GLU A 97 1.19 -5.51 -13.88
N LEU A 98 -0.02 -4.92 -13.89
CA LEU A 98 -0.20 -3.48 -13.79
C LEU A 98 0.33 -2.94 -12.46
N GLY A 99 -0.01 -3.57 -11.33
CA GLY A 99 0.51 -3.20 -10.02
C GLY A 99 2.03 -3.31 -9.90
N GLN A 100 2.63 -4.29 -10.59
CA GLN A 100 4.09 -4.43 -10.64
C GLN A 100 4.74 -3.29 -11.45
N SER A 101 4.15 -2.89 -12.58
CA SER A 101 4.67 -1.80 -13.41
C SER A 101 4.69 -0.44 -12.70
N GLN A 102 3.76 -0.23 -11.76
CA GLN A 102 3.66 1.02 -10.99
C GLN A 102 4.87 1.27 -10.06
N LYS A 103 5.76 0.27 -9.86
CA LYS A 103 7.02 0.44 -9.12
C LYS A 103 8.00 1.37 -9.83
N GLU A 104 7.89 1.51 -11.15
CA GLU A 104 8.73 2.43 -11.93
C GLU A 104 8.23 3.88 -11.84
N VAL A 105 6.96 4.06 -11.46
CA VAL A 105 6.30 5.37 -11.37
C VAL A 105 6.56 6.06 -10.03
N GLY A 106 6.72 5.31 -8.92
CA GLY A 106 6.93 5.94 -7.61
C GLY A 106 7.53 5.07 -6.52
#